data_AF-A0A0P9G7M6-F1
#
_entry.id   AF-A0A0P9G7M6-F1
#
_cell.length_a   1.000
_cell.length_b   1.000
_cell.length_c   1.000
_cell.angle_alpha   90.00
_cell.angle_beta   90.00
_cell.angle_gamma   90.00
#
_symmetry.space_group_name_H-M   'P 1'
#
loop_
_entity.id
_entity.type
_entity.pdbx_description
1 polymer ?
#
loop_
_entity_poly.entity_id
_entity_poly.type
_entity_poly.pdbx_seq_one_letter_code
_entity_poly.pdbx_strand_id
1 'polypeptide(L)'
;MFKNVFLILLALSIYGCSDEDHVKDLKTKHSSEFQSTWNENISDVIADPLWHADYAYDASTSLMLPMHYAFSHRDRFKDDPTIEFDLFFNLLELEFIPENIENRVTRTQFLYFITQYLKLNHTRILKNDFMLRLFYKVEKSLIDMWFEEQAVHWDKKLDFKGIKQRLNWKLETAETEKAFYRAVIDEEWASLVALSDLIYISRQIGVPLLFNETEIVNTGERLIQEFGIYIDEEFYFQKGVWFDHPDYIYAGNEEIYPDITPFPVFDIAIDSSHSHRLPLWLTSLEDVAINKSLFQQAKHGLKATFEKRVFQSVYEAGETLFLQTNFMDGTNGVYRYNYDTQGEGNGYQAYELSGTLFVGYYAFLDSKVYSESMKQTRSLFPLSDTALQYYIGPNTTRNRHVKFRWPDYFNNGFALLFAGVVGCYNAPFPECEAN
;
A
#
# COMPACT_ATOMS: atom_id res chain seq x y z
N MET A 1 -86.86 22.71 -5.56
CA MET A 1 -86.52 21.50 -6.33
C MET A 1 -85.13 21.71 -6.93
N PHE A 2 -84.07 21.35 -6.19
CA PHE A 2 -82.74 20.98 -6.71
C PHE A 2 -81.96 20.36 -5.54
N LYS A 3 -81.59 19.09 -5.73
CA LYS A 3 -80.70 18.28 -4.88
C LYS A 3 -79.25 18.64 -5.19
N ASN A 4 -78.34 18.38 -4.24
CA ASN A 4 -76.99 17.77 -4.39
C ASN A 4 -76.20 18.06 -3.09
N VAL A 5 -76.08 17.09 -2.17
CA VAL A 5 -75.09 15.98 -2.10
C VAL A 5 -73.65 16.50 -1.96
N PHE A 6 -73.10 16.37 -0.75
CA PHE A 6 -71.66 16.25 -0.52
C PHE A 6 -71.43 14.98 0.30
N LEU A 7 -70.82 13.99 -0.35
CA LEU A 7 -70.34 12.74 0.24
C LEU A 7 -68.88 12.98 0.66
N ILE A 8 -68.56 12.74 1.93
CA ILE A 8 -67.18 12.71 2.42
C ILE A 8 -66.66 11.29 2.20
N LEU A 9 -65.65 11.15 1.33
CA LEU A 9 -64.91 9.91 1.11
C LEU A 9 -63.66 9.93 2.01
N LEU A 10 -63.65 9.06 3.02
CA LEU A 10 -62.47 8.71 3.80
C LEU A 10 -61.59 7.79 2.94
N ALA A 11 -60.43 8.26 2.51
CA ALA A 11 -59.40 7.43 1.91
C ALA A 11 -58.45 6.95 3.02
N LEU A 12 -58.55 5.66 3.38
CA LEU A 12 -57.55 4.94 4.15
C LEU A 12 -56.38 4.60 3.21
N SER A 13 -55.27 5.33 3.33
CA SER A 13 -54.00 4.95 2.70
C SER A 13 -53.31 3.90 3.56
N ILE A 14 -53.46 2.64 3.18
CA ILE A 14 -52.61 1.54 3.62
C ILE A 14 -51.27 1.74 2.92
N TYR A 15 -50.25 2.19 3.66
CA TYR A 15 -48.87 2.13 3.22
C TYR A 15 -48.44 0.65 3.18
N GLY A 16 -48.53 0.03 2.01
CA GLY A 16 -47.78 -1.17 1.71
C GLY A 16 -46.32 -0.78 1.52
N CYS A 17 -45.43 -1.16 2.45
CA CYS A 17 -44.01 -1.26 2.14
C CYS A 17 -43.89 -2.33 1.06
N SER A 18 -43.56 -1.93 -0.17
CA SER A 18 -43.29 -2.87 -1.25
C SER A 18 -41.93 -3.52 -1.03
N ASP A 19 -41.90 -4.85 -1.00
CA ASP A 19 -40.70 -5.71 -0.97
C ASP A 19 -39.65 -5.39 -2.06
N GLU A 20 -39.97 -4.56 -3.06
CA GLU A 20 -39.05 -4.19 -4.14
C GLU A 20 -37.83 -3.38 -3.66
N ASP A 21 -37.97 -2.56 -2.61
CA ASP A 21 -36.84 -1.82 -2.06
C ASP A 21 -35.90 -2.75 -1.28
N HIS A 22 -36.43 -3.78 -0.61
CA HIS A 22 -35.60 -4.80 0.06
C HIS A 22 -34.84 -5.71 -0.93
N VAL A 23 -35.42 -6.00 -2.10
CA VAL A 23 -34.77 -6.85 -3.12
C VAL A 23 -33.69 -6.08 -3.89
N LYS A 24 -33.79 -4.76 -4.03
CA LYS A 24 -32.69 -3.93 -4.58
C LYS A 24 -31.52 -3.80 -3.63
N ASP A 25 -31.80 -3.60 -2.34
CA ASP A 25 -30.78 -3.38 -1.31
C ASP A 25 -29.90 -4.63 -1.10
N LEU A 26 -30.43 -5.84 -1.29
CA LEU A 26 -29.64 -7.08 -1.21
C LEU A 26 -28.72 -7.34 -2.42
N LYS A 27 -28.90 -6.66 -3.56
CA LYS A 27 -28.11 -6.91 -4.79
C LYS A 27 -26.86 -6.05 -4.92
N THR A 28 -26.62 -5.16 -3.97
CA THR A 28 -25.46 -4.25 -3.97
C THR A 28 -24.59 -4.42 -2.73
N LYS A 29 -24.93 -5.36 -1.85
CA LYS A 29 -24.26 -5.59 -0.56
C LYS A 29 -23.50 -6.90 -0.61
N HIS A 30 -22.28 -6.89 -0.09
CA HIS A 30 -21.46 -8.08 0.07
C HIS A 30 -22.20 -9.21 0.79
N SER A 31 -21.78 -10.44 0.51
CA SER A 31 -22.26 -11.63 1.20
C SER A 31 -21.95 -11.60 2.70
N SER A 32 -22.77 -12.31 3.50
CA SER A 32 -22.55 -12.44 4.94
C SER A 32 -21.18 -13.02 5.30
N GLU A 33 -20.61 -13.84 4.42
CA GLU A 33 -19.27 -14.42 4.59
C GLU A 33 -18.18 -13.35 4.47
N PHE A 34 -18.27 -12.48 3.46
CA PHE A 34 -17.36 -11.34 3.33
C PHE A 34 -17.48 -10.41 4.55
N GLN A 35 -18.70 -10.09 5.00
CA GLN A 35 -18.91 -9.29 6.21
C GLN A 35 -18.33 -9.95 7.48
N SER A 36 -18.51 -11.26 7.66
CA SER A 36 -17.92 -11.96 8.82
C SER A 36 -16.40 -11.86 8.79
N THR A 37 -15.81 -12.12 7.62
CA THR A 37 -14.35 -12.06 7.43
C THR A 37 -13.81 -10.64 7.67
N TRP A 38 -14.54 -9.61 7.19
CA TRP A 38 -14.23 -8.20 7.47
C TRP A 38 -14.25 -7.91 8.96
N ASN A 39 -15.31 -8.30 9.67
CA ASN A 39 -15.46 -8.02 11.10
C ASN A 39 -14.37 -8.71 11.93
N GLU A 40 -14.06 -9.97 11.62
CA GLU A 40 -13.07 -10.79 12.33
C GLU A 40 -11.62 -10.32 12.10
N ASN A 41 -11.34 -9.59 11.02
CA ASN A 41 -9.98 -9.22 10.63
C ASN A 41 -9.71 -7.73 10.63
N ILE A 42 -10.63 -6.90 10.13
CA ILE A 42 -10.50 -5.45 10.06
C ILE A 42 -11.09 -4.81 11.32
N SER A 43 -12.38 -5.01 11.58
CA SER A 43 -13.07 -4.37 12.71
C SER A 43 -12.45 -4.75 14.05
N ASP A 44 -12.07 -6.02 14.20
CA ASP A 44 -11.37 -6.54 15.38
C ASP A 44 -9.98 -5.89 15.56
N VAL A 45 -9.15 -5.84 14.51
CA VAL A 45 -7.75 -5.37 14.65
C VAL A 45 -7.63 -3.86 14.81
N ILE A 46 -8.52 -3.07 14.21
CA ILE A 46 -8.48 -1.61 14.33
C ILE A 46 -8.99 -1.10 15.68
N ALA A 47 -9.47 -2.00 16.55
CA ALA A 47 -9.72 -1.70 17.96
C ALA A 47 -8.42 -1.73 18.81
N ASP A 48 -7.34 -2.33 18.31
CA ASP A 48 -6.05 -2.42 19.01
C ASP A 48 -5.19 -1.15 18.81
N PRO A 49 -4.23 -0.85 19.72
CA PRO A 49 -3.34 0.30 19.61
C PRO A 49 -2.22 0.07 18.57
N LEU A 50 -2.59 0.05 17.29
CA LEU A 50 -1.68 -0.28 16.18
C LEU A 50 -0.60 0.76 15.89
N TRP A 51 -0.65 1.93 16.54
CA TRP A 51 0.36 3.00 16.41
C TRP A 51 1.64 2.75 17.23
N HIS A 52 1.74 1.63 17.94
CA HIS A 52 3.00 1.22 18.59
C HIS A 52 4.06 0.80 17.57
N ALA A 53 5.33 1.04 17.88
CA ALA A 53 6.46 0.84 16.97
C ALA A 53 6.53 -0.59 16.39
N ASP A 54 6.20 -1.61 17.20
CA ASP A 54 6.21 -3.01 16.78
C ASP A 54 5.12 -3.35 15.75
N TYR A 55 4.04 -2.59 15.70
CA TYR A 55 2.84 -2.90 14.90
C TYR A 55 2.64 -1.94 13.73
N ALA A 56 3.10 -0.69 13.87
CA ALA A 56 2.80 0.40 12.95
C ALA A 56 3.14 0.08 11.49
N TYR A 57 4.28 -0.57 11.23
CA TYR A 57 4.69 -0.89 9.86
C TYR A 57 3.74 -1.88 9.17
N ASP A 58 3.39 -2.98 9.85
CA ASP A 58 2.51 -3.99 9.28
C ASP A 58 1.07 -3.47 9.22
N ALA A 59 0.60 -2.79 10.26
CA ALA A 59 -0.73 -2.19 10.29
C ALA A 59 -0.94 -1.24 9.11
N SER A 60 -0.02 -0.28 8.92
CA SER A 60 -0.10 0.68 7.79
C SER A 60 0.03 0.01 6.43
N THR A 61 0.72 -1.13 6.33
CA THR A 61 0.82 -1.87 5.07
C THR A 61 -0.46 -2.65 4.80
N SER A 62 -0.87 -3.51 5.73
CA SER A 62 -2.01 -4.42 5.59
C SER A 62 -3.37 -3.72 5.58
N LEU A 63 -3.53 -2.59 6.28
CA LEU A 63 -4.81 -1.86 6.36
C LEU A 63 -4.99 -0.79 5.28
N MET A 64 -3.96 -0.45 4.50
CA MET A 64 -4.06 0.59 3.46
C MET A 64 -5.16 0.27 2.45
N LEU A 65 -5.12 -0.91 1.83
CA LEU A 65 -6.12 -1.28 0.83
C LEU A 65 -7.53 -1.45 1.42
N PRO A 66 -7.73 -2.16 2.56
CA PRO A 66 -9.02 -2.19 3.25
C PRO A 66 -9.58 -0.80 3.55
N MET A 67 -8.75 0.14 4.03
CA MET A 67 -9.18 1.52 4.28
C MET A 67 -9.68 2.18 2.99
N HIS A 68 -8.89 2.15 1.91
CA HIS A 68 -9.33 2.70 0.62
C HIS A 68 -10.62 2.05 0.12
N TYR A 69 -10.79 0.75 0.33
CA TYR A 69 -12.00 0.02 -0.05
C TYR A 69 -13.25 0.49 0.72
N ALA A 70 -13.13 0.63 2.05
CA ALA A 70 -14.20 1.12 2.92
C ALA A 70 -14.71 2.51 2.49
N PHE A 71 -13.79 3.41 2.12
CA PHE A 71 -14.14 4.76 1.68
C PHE A 71 -14.67 4.82 0.25
N SER A 72 -14.14 3.99 -0.66
CA SER A 72 -14.51 4.03 -2.09
C SER A 72 -15.80 3.27 -2.39
N HIS A 73 -16.14 2.26 -1.58
CA HIS A 73 -17.23 1.33 -1.83
C HIS A 73 -18.13 1.13 -0.60
N ARG A 74 -18.34 2.22 0.16
CA ARG A 74 -19.16 2.25 1.38
C ARG A 74 -20.55 1.63 1.19
N ASP A 75 -21.14 1.84 0.01
CA ASP A 75 -22.46 1.33 -0.35
C ASP A 75 -22.53 -0.20 -0.48
N ARG A 76 -21.38 -0.90 -0.56
CA ARG A 76 -21.30 -2.37 -0.61
C ARG A 76 -21.39 -3.05 0.74
N PHE A 77 -21.35 -2.28 1.83
CA PHE A 77 -21.41 -2.80 3.19
C PHE A 77 -22.79 -2.63 3.79
N LYS A 78 -23.16 -3.58 4.68
CA LYS A 78 -24.41 -3.51 5.44
C LYS A 78 -24.42 -2.31 6.39
N ASP A 79 -23.35 -2.18 7.16
CA ASP A 79 -23.08 -1.05 8.05
C ASP A 79 -21.97 -0.20 7.45
N ASP A 80 -21.85 1.07 7.86
CA ASP A 80 -20.83 1.97 7.32
C ASP A 80 -19.43 1.62 7.84
N PRO A 81 -18.52 1.06 7.02
CA PRO A 81 -17.20 0.62 7.48
C PRO A 81 -16.28 1.81 7.80
N THR A 82 -16.61 3.02 7.34
CA THR A 82 -15.77 4.20 7.58
C THR A 82 -15.81 4.67 9.03
N ILE A 83 -16.87 4.32 9.78
CA ILE A 83 -17.04 4.68 11.19
C ILE A 83 -15.92 4.06 12.04
N GLU A 84 -15.54 2.81 11.77
CA GLU A 84 -14.54 2.10 12.56
C GLU A 84 -13.15 2.71 12.35
N PHE A 85 -12.82 3.10 11.11
CA PHE A 85 -11.61 3.86 10.82
C PHE A 85 -11.62 5.23 11.50
N ASP A 86 -12.75 5.94 11.51
CA ASP A 86 -12.86 7.22 12.22
C ASP A 86 -12.60 7.07 13.72
N LEU A 87 -13.10 5.99 14.34
CA LEU A 87 -12.83 5.67 15.75
C LEU A 87 -11.35 5.38 15.97
N PHE A 88 -10.74 4.54 15.13
CA PHE A 88 -9.31 4.23 15.19
C PHE A 88 -8.45 5.50 15.10
N PHE A 89 -8.68 6.36 14.10
CA PHE A 89 -7.89 7.57 13.93
C PHE A 89 -8.15 8.65 14.99
N ASN A 90 -9.34 8.68 15.59
CA ASN A 90 -9.62 9.53 16.74
C ASN A 90 -8.83 9.09 17.98
N LEU A 91 -8.79 7.78 18.28
CA LEU A 91 -7.97 7.24 19.37
C LEU A 91 -6.47 7.45 19.11
N LEU A 92 -6.04 7.18 17.87
CA LEU A 92 -4.67 7.44 17.42
C LEU A 92 -4.31 8.91 17.63
N GLU A 93 -5.17 9.87 17.27
CA GLU A 93 -4.87 11.29 17.48
C GLU A 93 -4.56 11.62 18.94
N LEU A 94 -5.23 10.98 19.90
CA LEU A 94 -5.03 11.23 21.32
C LEU A 94 -3.72 10.64 21.86
N GLU A 95 -3.33 9.45 21.38
CA GLU A 95 -2.24 8.66 21.98
C GLU A 95 -0.95 8.62 21.15
N PHE A 96 -1.04 8.83 19.84
CA PHE A 96 0.10 8.72 18.95
C PHE A 96 1.04 9.93 19.08
N ILE A 97 2.29 9.62 19.38
CA ILE A 97 3.44 10.53 19.37
C ILE A 97 4.41 9.96 18.32
N PRO A 98 4.51 10.56 17.11
CA PRO A 98 5.34 10.03 16.04
C PRO A 98 6.78 9.73 16.44
N GLU A 99 7.36 10.58 17.29
CA GLU A 99 8.74 10.51 17.75
C GLU A 99 9.05 9.27 18.60
N ASN A 100 8.02 8.58 19.13
CA ASN A 100 8.19 7.32 19.84
C ASN A 100 8.51 6.13 18.92
N ILE A 101 8.36 6.28 17.59
CA ILE A 101 8.78 5.28 16.62
C ILE A 101 10.19 5.62 16.15
N GLU A 102 11.20 5.00 16.77
CA GLU A 102 12.62 5.22 16.44
C GLU A 102 12.97 4.80 15.01
N ASN A 103 12.36 3.73 14.50
CA ASN A 103 12.58 3.28 13.13
C ASN A 103 11.95 4.29 12.15
N ARG A 104 12.81 5.04 11.46
CA ARG A 104 12.40 6.12 10.55
C ARG A 104 11.50 5.63 9.41
N VAL A 105 11.80 4.46 8.84
CA VAL A 105 10.97 3.86 7.76
C VAL A 105 9.58 3.50 8.29
N THR A 106 9.49 2.89 9.48
CA THR A 106 8.21 2.60 10.14
C THR A 106 7.42 3.88 10.39
N ARG A 107 8.08 4.91 10.91
CA ARG A 107 7.44 6.19 11.21
C ARG A 107 6.91 6.86 9.94
N THR A 108 7.71 6.96 8.88
CA THR A 108 7.27 7.60 7.62
C THR A 108 6.15 6.83 6.94
N GLN A 109 6.22 5.49 6.93
CA GLN A 109 5.18 4.64 6.38
C GLN A 109 3.85 4.78 7.16
N PHE A 110 3.92 4.88 8.49
CA PHE A 110 2.72 5.08 9.30
C PHE A 110 2.15 6.50 9.16
N LEU A 111 3.00 7.53 9.08
CA LEU A 111 2.58 8.90 8.76
C LEU A 111 1.88 8.97 7.39
N TYR A 112 2.40 8.25 6.39
CA TYR A 112 1.76 8.16 5.07
C TYR A 112 0.37 7.48 5.15
N PHE A 113 0.21 6.44 5.96
CA PHE A 113 -1.10 5.83 6.20
C PHE A 113 -2.10 6.83 6.81
N ILE A 114 -1.65 7.68 7.73
CA ILE A 114 -2.49 8.75 8.29
C ILE A 114 -2.83 9.80 7.22
N THR A 115 -1.90 10.21 6.35
CA THR A 115 -2.22 11.18 5.29
C THR A 115 -3.21 10.64 4.27
N GLN A 116 -3.16 9.34 3.94
CA GLN A 116 -4.17 8.70 3.10
C GLN A 116 -5.56 8.73 3.74
N TYR A 117 -5.68 8.44 5.04
CA TYR A 117 -6.95 8.57 5.76
C TYR A 117 -7.51 10.01 5.71
N LEU A 118 -6.67 11.00 6.02
CA LEU A 118 -7.06 12.41 5.99
C LEU A 118 -7.47 12.85 4.58
N LYS A 119 -6.77 12.37 3.56
CA LYS A 119 -7.08 12.63 2.15
C LYS A 119 -8.44 12.04 1.75
N LEU A 120 -8.74 10.81 2.15
CA LEU A 120 -10.06 10.19 1.95
C LEU A 120 -11.18 10.96 2.68
N ASN A 121 -10.84 11.66 3.77
CA ASN A 121 -11.78 12.46 4.59
C ASN A 121 -11.69 13.98 4.42
N HIS A 122 -10.99 14.50 3.41
CA HIS A 122 -10.65 15.93 3.33
C HIS A 122 -11.87 16.88 3.49
N THR A 123 -13.04 16.49 2.98
CA THR A 123 -14.29 17.30 3.09
C THR A 123 -14.83 17.45 4.51
N ARG A 124 -14.39 16.61 5.45
CA ARG A 124 -14.85 16.57 6.85
C ARG A 124 -13.87 17.24 7.82
N ILE A 125 -12.63 17.48 7.41
CA ILE A 125 -11.54 17.95 8.30
C ILE A 125 -11.92 19.24 9.04
N LEU A 126 -12.40 20.28 8.33
CA LEU A 126 -12.76 21.55 8.98
C LEU A 126 -13.97 21.47 9.92
N LYS A 127 -14.75 20.38 9.85
CA LYS A 127 -15.92 20.15 10.70
C LYS A 127 -15.60 19.20 11.85
N ASN A 128 -14.36 18.74 11.94
CA ASN A 128 -13.95 17.71 12.88
C ASN A 128 -12.59 18.07 13.51
N ASP A 129 -12.64 18.55 14.75
CA ASP A 129 -11.48 19.05 15.46
C ASP A 129 -10.35 18.02 15.60
N PHE A 130 -10.66 16.72 15.75
CA PHE A 130 -9.59 15.72 15.85
C PHE A 130 -8.85 15.56 14.52
N MET A 131 -9.57 15.56 13.38
CA MET A 131 -8.94 15.43 12.07
C MET A 131 -8.03 16.63 11.79
N LEU A 132 -8.45 17.83 12.18
CA LEU A 132 -7.63 19.04 12.04
C LEU A 132 -6.39 19.01 12.93
N ARG A 133 -6.49 18.54 14.18
CA ARG A 133 -5.32 18.34 15.06
C ARG A 133 -4.38 17.27 14.52
N LEU A 134 -4.94 16.16 14.01
CA LEU A 134 -4.18 15.08 13.40
C LEU A 134 -3.42 15.57 12.16
N PHE A 135 -4.05 16.38 11.31
CA PHE A 135 -3.42 17.03 10.16
C PHE A 135 -2.19 17.85 10.58
N TYR A 136 -2.33 18.77 11.55
CA TYR A 136 -1.19 19.59 11.99
C TYR A 136 -0.11 18.79 12.72
N LYS A 137 -0.50 17.74 13.47
CA LYS A 137 0.46 16.82 14.11
C LYS A 137 1.33 16.12 13.07
N VAL A 138 0.71 15.59 12.02
CA VAL A 138 1.41 14.91 10.92
C VAL A 138 2.26 15.88 10.10
N GLU A 139 1.72 17.07 9.78
CA GLU A 139 2.47 18.13 9.10
C GLU A 139 3.76 18.48 9.86
N LYS A 140 3.66 18.75 11.16
CA LYS A 140 4.81 19.07 12.00
C LYS A 140 5.86 17.96 11.95
N SER A 141 5.45 16.72 12.18
CA SER A 141 6.37 15.58 12.21
C SER A 141 7.08 15.38 10.86
N LEU A 142 6.36 15.50 9.75
CA LEU A 142 6.95 15.39 8.41
C LEU A 142 7.92 16.54 8.10
N ILE A 143 7.63 17.77 8.52
CA ILE A 143 8.54 18.91 8.36
C ILE A 143 9.82 18.70 9.15
N ASP A 144 9.71 18.29 10.41
CA ASP A 144 10.87 18.03 11.27
C ASP A 144 11.75 16.94 10.62
N MET A 145 11.17 15.84 10.11
CA MET A 145 11.90 14.81 9.36
C MET A 145 12.51 15.30 8.04
N TRP A 146 11.78 16.13 7.31
CA TRP A 146 12.18 16.58 5.97
C TRP A 146 13.31 17.60 6.00
N PHE A 147 13.32 18.51 6.99
CA PHE A 147 14.24 19.64 7.05
C PHE A 147 15.24 19.60 8.22
N GLU A 148 14.89 19.00 9.36
CA GLU A 148 15.62 19.22 10.61
C GLU A 148 16.35 17.99 11.14
N GLU A 149 15.68 16.84 11.16
CA GLU A 149 16.26 15.62 11.70
C GLU A 149 17.39 15.06 10.83
N GLN A 150 18.38 14.43 11.46
CA GLN A 150 19.48 13.80 10.73
C GLN A 150 18.98 12.67 9.82
N ALA A 151 19.28 12.76 8.52
CA ALA A 151 18.97 11.73 7.53
C ALA A 151 20.21 10.84 7.30
N VAL A 152 20.23 9.68 7.96
CA VAL A 152 21.34 8.72 7.91
C VAL A 152 21.57 8.21 6.49
N HIS A 153 22.83 8.03 6.10
CA HIS A 153 23.22 7.50 4.80
C HIS A 153 24.23 6.36 4.95
N TRP A 154 24.29 5.45 3.97
CA TRP A 154 25.20 4.29 4.01
C TRP A 154 26.68 4.69 3.96
N ASP A 155 27.00 5.76 3.23
CA ASP A 155 28.29 6.44 3.37
C ASP A 155 28.30 7.28 4.66
N LYS A 156 28.99 6.76 5.68
CA LYS A 156 29.14 7.41 7.00
C LYS A 156 29.92 8.73 6.96
N LYS A 157 30.54 9.08 5.82
CA LYS A 157 31.22 10.37 5.63
C LYS A 157 30.23 11.49 5.32
N LEU A 158 29.02 11.16 4.87
CA LEU A 158 27.97 12.12 4.55
C LEU A 158 27.10 12.36 5.78
N ASP A 159 26.81 13.63 6.04
CA ASP A 159 25.92 14.06 7.12
C ASP A 159 24.87 15.00 6.53
N PHE A 160 23.61 14.60 6.63
CA PHE A 160 22.48 15.32 6.05
C PHE A 160 21.53 15.78 7.14
N LYS A 161 21.21 17.07 7.11
CA LYS A 161 20.15 17.67 7.88
C LYS A 161 18.85 17.61 7.08
N GLY A 162 18.00 16.65 7.43
CA GLY A 162 16.71 16.41 6.79
C GLY A 162 16.78 15.50 5.55
N ILE A 163 15.66 14.80 5.30
CA ILE A 163 15.47 13.95 4.11
C ILE A 163 15.67 14.75 2.81
N LYS A 164 15.26 16.02 2.80
CA LYS A 164 15.44 16.92 1.66
C LYS A 164 16.89 16.98 1.20
N GLN A 165 17.83 17.21 2.12
CA GLN A 165 19.23 17.40 1.77
C GLN A 165 19.82 16.10 1.20
N ARG A 166 19.48 14.96 1.82
CA ARG A 166 19.90 13.63 1.33
C ARG A 166 19.35 13.35 -0.07
N LEU A 167 18.06 13.63 -0.30
CA LEU A 167 17.42 13.40 -1.59
C LEU A 167 17.98 14.30 -2.70
N ASN A 168 18.19 15.60 -2.41
CA ASN A 168 18.84 16.52 -3.34
C ASN A 168 20.24 16.04 -3.72
N TRP A 169 21.03 15.57 -2.74
CA TRP A 169 22.34 15.00 -3.02
C TRP A 169 22.27 13.79 -3.96
N LYS A 170 21.28 12.89 -3.81
CA LYS A 170 21.09 11.73 -4.70
C LYS A 170 20.74 12.14 -6.14
N LEU A 171 19.90 13.16 -6.29
CA LEU A 171 19.51 13.74 -7.59
C LEU A 171 20.70 14.43 -8.28
N GLU A 172 21.53 15.15 -7.53
CA GLU A 172 22.60 15.98 -8.09
C GLU A 172 23.93 15.23 -8.32
N THR A 173 24.19 14.18 -7.54
CA THR A 173 25.46 13.44 -7.59
C THR A 173 25.41 12.37 -8.67
N ALA A 174 26.30 12.41 -9.67
CA ALA A 174 26.31 11.39 -10.73
C ALA A 174 27.09 10.11 -10.34
N GLU A 175 28.25 10.27 -9.70
CA GLU A 175 29.20 9.18 -9.40
C GLU A 175 29.39 9.01 -7.89
N THR A 176 29.42 7.78 -7.42
CA THR A 176 29.58 7.40 -6.01
C THR A 176 30.44 6.14 -5.90
N GLU A 177 31.01 5.86 -4.72
CA GLU A 177 31.82 4.66 -4.49
C GLU A 177 31.00 3.36 -4.66
N LYS A 178 29.71 3.40 -4.31
CA LYS A 178 28.74 2.32 -4.46
C LYS A 178 27.51 2.85 -5.15
N ALA A 179 27.03 2.17 -6.20
CA ALA A 179 25.89 2.64 -6.96
C ALA A 179 24.65 2.82 -6.06
N PHE A 180 24.43 1.88 -5.13
CA PHE A 180 23.27 1.93 -4.23
C PHE A 180 23.26 3.13 -3.27
N TYR A 181 24.35 3.88 -3.12
CA TYR A 181 24.34 5.13 -2.34
C TYR A 181 23.35 6.15 -2.93
N ARG A 182 23.10 6.09 -4.24
CA ARG A 182 22.11 6.95 -4.90
C ARG A 182 20.68 6.42 -4.84
N ALA A 183 20.47 5.23 -4.30
CA ALA A 183 19.15 4.62 -4.27
C ALA A 183 18.19 5.43 -3.41
N VAL A 184 17.01 5.73 -3.93
CA VAL A 184 15.92 6.39 -3.21
C VAL A 184 15.16 5.33 -2.44
N ILE A 185 15.15 5.47 -1.11
CA ILE A 185 14.66 4.44 -0.19
C ILE A 185 13.25 4.74 0.31
N ASP A 186 12.60 3.74 0.93
CA ASP A 186 11.23 3.84 1.47
C ASP A 186 11.01 5.08 2.34
N GLU A 187 11.99 5.49 3.15
CA GLU A 187 11.89 6.69 3.99
C GLU A 187 11.68 7.97 3.16
N GLU A 188 12.40 8.11 2.05
CA GLU A 188 12.31 9.27 1.16
C GLU A 188 10.99 9.26 0.41
N TRP A 189 10.62 8.10 -0.14
CA TRP A 189 9.36 7.92 -0.83
C TRP A 189 8.18 8.25 0.08
N ALA A 190 8.05 7.57 1.22
CA ALA A 190 6.93 7.73 2.13
C ALA A 190 6.81 9.17 2.64
N SER A 191 7.93 9.85 2.93
CA SER A 191 7.90 11.25 3.37
C SER A 191 7.43 12.18 2.25
N LEU A 192 7.95 12.02 1.03
CA LEU A 192 7.59 12.86 -0.10
C LEU A 192 6.12 12.71 -0.49
N VAL A 193 5.60 11.47 -0.49
CA VAL A 193 4.21 11.22 -0.85
C VAL A 193 3.24 11.66 0.24
N ALA A 194 3.64 11.57 1.52
CA ALA A 194 2.84 12.08 2.63
C ALA A 194 2.77 13.62 2.60
N LEU A 195 3.89 14.30 2.34
CA LEU A 195 3.90 15.76 2.10
C LEU A 195 3.03 16.14 0.89
N SER A 196 3.04 15.34 -0.17
CA SER A 196 2.18 15.54 -1.34
C SER A 196 0.70 15.39 -1.01
N ASP A 197 0.32 14.41 -0.17
CA ASP A 197 -1.05 14.30 0.33
C ASP A 197 -1.46 15.52 1.16
N LEU A 198 -0.57 16.05 2.02
CA LEU A 198 -0.84 17.27 2.79
C LEU A 198 -1.08 18.48 1.88
N ILE A 199 -0.33 18.62 0.79
CA ILE A 199 -0.57 19.64 -0.25
C ILE A 199 -1.96 19.46 -0.86
N TYR A 200 -2.32 18.25 -1.25
CA TYR A 200 -3.65 17.97 -1.80
C TYR A 200 -4.74 18.38 -0.79
N ILE A 201 -4.63 17.92 0.46
CA ILE A 201 -5.60 18.20 1.52
C ILE A 201 -5.72 19.71 1.76
N SER A 202 -4.58 20.39 1.96
CA SER A 202 -4.48 21.84 2.15
C SER A 202 -5.25 22.62 1.07
N ARG A 203 -5.02 22.28 -0.20
CA ARG A 203 -5.71 22.90 -1.34
C ARG A 203 -7.22 22.68 -1.31
N GLN A 204 -7.69 21.50 -0.87
CA GLN A 204 -9.12 21.21 -0.77
C GLN A 204 -9.79 21.97 0.39
N ILE A 205 -9.10 22.15 1.52
CA ILE A 205 -9.68 22.75 2.74
C ILE A 205 -9.32 24.23 2.92
N GLY A 206 -8.41 24.78 2.13
CA GLY A 206 -7.98 26.19 2.21
C GLY A 206 -7.15 26.52 3.46
N VAL A 207 -6.39 25.55 3.99
CA VAL A 207 -5.49 25.75 5.15
C VAL A 207 -4.05 25.87 4.65
N PRO A 208 -3.29 26.92 5.01
CA PRO A 208 -1.92 27.08 4.54
C PRO A 208 -0.99 26.04 5.15
N LEU A 209 0.00 25.62 4.37
CA LEU A 209 1.08 24.74 4.83
C LEU A 209 2.29 25.52 5.34
N LEU A 210 3.07 24.89 6.21
CA LEU A 210 4.29 25.43 6.80
C LEU A 210 5.54 25.20 5.94
N PHE A 211 5.41 24.57 4.77
CA PHE A 211 6.50 24.27 3.85
C PHE A 211 6.19 24.74 2.42
N ASN A 212 7.21 24.77 1.57
CA ASN A 212 7.08 25.20 0.18
C ASN A 212 6.46 24.10 -0.71
N GLU A 213 5.20 24.27 -1.10
CA GLU A 213 4.50 23.29 -1.95
C GLU A 213 5.21 23.05 -3.30
N THR A 214 5.68 24.12 -3.94
CA THR A 214 6.34 24.03 -5.25
C THR A 214 7.61 23.20 -5.19
N GLU A 215 8.33 23.24 -4.07
CA GLU A 215 9.52 22.42 -3.87
C GLU A 215 9.19 20.93 -3.83
N ILE A 216 8.16 20.54 -3.09
CA ILE A 216 7.73 19.14 -2.98
C ILE A 216 7.24 18.61 -4.33
N VAL A 217 6.40 19.39 -5.03
CA VAL A 217 5.89 19.03 -6.36
C VAL A 217 7.03 18.85 -7.36
N ASN A 218 7.96 19.81 -7.43
CA ASN A 218 9.10 19.73 -8.34
C ASN A 218 10.03 18.56 -7.99
N THR A 219 10.21 18.25 -6.71
CA THR A 219 11.03 17.11 -6.26
C THR A 219 10.41 15.80 -6.75
N GLY A 220 9.09 15.63 -6.61
CA GLY A 220 8.39 14.45 -7.11
C GLY A 220 8.50 14.28 -8.63
N GLU A 221 8.35 15.35 -9.40
CA GLU A 221 8.52 15.31 -10.86
C GLU A 221 9.95 14.96 -11.26
N ARG A 222 10.95 15.58 -10.61
CA ARG A 222 12.37 15.30 -10.86
C ARG A 222 12.74 13.85 -10.58
N LEU A 223 12.20 13.23 -9.52
CA LEU A 223 12.48 11.82 -9.23
C LEU A 223 12.07 10.92 -10.40
N ILE A 224 10.86 11.11 -10.95
CA ILE A 224 10.41 10.28 -12.07
C ILE A 224 11.18 10.60 -13.35
N GLN A 225 11.52 11.86 -13.58
CA GLN A 225 12.28 12.28 -14.77
C GLN A 225 13.73 11.79 -14.77
N GLU A 226 14.42 11.86 -13.63
CA GLU A 226 15.84 11.55 -13.53
C GLU A 226 16.08 10.04 -13.30
N PHE A 227 15.17 9.36 -12.59
CA PHE A 227 15.36 7.97 -12.19
C PHE A 227 14.39 6.98 -12.84
N GLY A 228 13.38 7.47 -13.57
CA GLY A 228 12.50 6.65 -14.37
C GLY A 228 13.18 6.18 -15.66
N ILE A 229 13.22 4.87 -15.87
CA ILE A 229 13.76 4.25 -17.08
C ILE A 229 12.62 3.57 -17.82
N TYR A 230 12.44 3.93 -19.09
CA TYR A 230 11.46 3.29 -19.97
C TYR A 230 12.18 2.38 -20.97
N ILE A 231 11.71 1.14 -21.07
CA ILE A 231 12.10 0.18 -22.10
C ILE A 231 10.81 -0.28 -22.78
N ASP A 232 10.63 0.11 -24.04
CA ASP A 232 9.35 0.02 -24.74
C ASP A 232 8.22 0.69 -23.93
N GLU A 233 7.25 -0.09 -23.45
CA GLU A 233 6.13 0.36 -22.61
C GLU A 233 6.33 0.05 -21.12
N GLU A 234 7.42 -0.59 -20.72
CA GLU A 234 7.74 -0.93 -19.34
C GLU A 234 8.45 0.24 -18.64
N PHE A 235 8.20 0.40 -17.33
CA PHE A 235 8.81 1.42 -16.49
C PHE A 235 9.54 0.79 -15.31
N TYR A 236 10.81 1.15 -15.16
CA TYR A 236 11.65 0.76 -14.04
C TYR A 236 12.11 2.00 -13.27
N PHE A 237 12.01 1.95 -11.95
CA PHE A 237 12.58 2.99 -11.10
C PHE A 237 13.99 2.60 -10.66
N GLN A 238 14.97 3.45 -10.97
CA GLN A 238 16.39 3.27 -10.63
C GLN A 238 16.97 1.89 -10.99
N LYS A 239 16.65 1.39 -12.19
CA LYS A 239 17.25 0.15 -12.70
C LYS A 239 18.78 0.25 -12.72
N GLY A 240 19.45 -0.77 -12.20
CA GLY A 240 20.90 -0.83 -12.06
C GLY A 240 21.50 -0.07 -10.88
N VAL A 241 20.71 0.61 -10.03
CA VAL A 241 21.29 1.29 -8.84
C VAL A 241 21.67 0.29 -7.74
N TRP A 242 21.06 -0.89 -7.72
CA TRP A 242 21.13 -1.81 -6.58
C TRP A 242 22.16 -2.94 -6.72
N PHE A 243 22.80 -3.10 -7.89
CA PHE A 243 23.56 -4.32 -8.21
C PHE A 243 24.72 -4.63 -7.24
N ASP A 244 25.29 -3.61 -6.60
CA ASP A 244 26.38 -3.72 -5.64
C ASP A 244 25.94 -3.59 -4.18
N HIS A 245 24.62 -3.56 -3.91
CA HIS A 245 24.06 -3.59 -2.57
C HIS A 245 24.16 -5.00 -1.97
N PRO A 246 24.56 -5.19 -0.70
CA PRO A 246 24.70 -6.49 -0.06
C PRO A 246 23.48 -7.42 -0.21
N ASP A 247 22.27 -6.89 -0.09
CA ASP A 247 21.03 -7.65 -0.30
C ASP A 247 20.82 -8.17 -1.74
N TYR A 248 21.49 -7.58 -2.74
CA TYR A 248 21.29 -7.84 -4.17
C TYR A 248 22.47 -8.57 -4.83
N ILE A 249 23.66 -8.61 -4.20
CA ILE A 249 24.87 -9.19 -4.83
C ILE A 249 24.74 -10.68 -5.19
N TYR A 250 23.73 -11.38 -4.68
CA TYR A 250 23.46 -12.79 -4.96
C TYR A 250 22.32 -13.01 -5.97
N ALA A 251 21.70 -11.95 -6.50
CA ALA A 251 20.49 -12.02 -7.31
C ALA A 251 20.60 -12.81 -8.63
N GLY A 252 21.81 -13.08 -9.11
CA GLY A 252 22.05 -13.94 -10.27
C GLY A 252 22.05 -15.44 -9.95
N ASN A 253 22.05 -15.83 -8.67
CA ASN A 253 21.93 -17.24 -8.27
C ASN A 253 20.44 -17.60 -8.18
N GLU A 254 20.03 -18.73 -8.77
CA GLU A 254 18.63 -19.18 -8.76
C GLU A 254 18.19 -19.76 -7.39
N GLU A 255 19.11 -20.41 -6.69
CA GLU A 255 18.86 -21.12 -5.42
C GLU A 255 20.01 -20.89 -4.43
N ILE A 256 19.76 -21.17 -3.15
CA ILE A 256 20.78 -21.14 -2.11
C ILE A 256 21.45 -22.51 -2.01
N TYR A 257 22.77 -22.54 -2.14
CA TYR A 257 23.60 -23.74 -1.95
C TYR A 257 24.79 -23.45 -1.02
N PRO A 258 25.43 -24.48 -0.43
CA PRO A 258 26.60 -24.29 0.42
C PRO A 258 27.71 -23.52 -0.31
N ASP A 259 28.31 -22.55 0.39
CA ASP A 259 29.40 -21.70 -0.13
C ASP A 259 29.02 -20.87 -1.39
N ILE A 260 27.74 -20.50 -1.51
CA ILE A 260 27.25 -19.61 -2.58
C ILE A 260 28.10 -18.34 -2.71
N THR A 261 28.52 -18.06 -3.94
CA THR A 261 29.34 -16.87 -4.25
C THR A 261 28.48 -15.75 -4.82
N PRO A 262 28.82 -14.47 -4.58
CA PRO A 262 28.15 -13.35 -5.21
C PRO A 262 28.11 -13.49 -6.73
N PHE A 263 26.92 -13.33 -7.31
CA PHE A 263 26.70 -13.27 -8.74
C PHE A 263 25.77 -12.08 -9.03
N PRO A 264 26.31 -10.85 -9.06
CA PRO A 264 25.50 -9.64 -9.18
C PRO A 264 24.92 -9.51 -10.59
N VAL A 265 23.67 -9.02 -10.66
CA VAL A 265 23.01 -8.64 -11.90
C VAL A 265 23.13 -7.13 -12.07
N PHE A 266 23.98 -6.68 -13.00
CA PHE A 266 24.38 -5.26 -13.09
C PHE A 266 23.23 -4.29 -13.38
N ASP A 267 22.24 -4.70 -14.16
CA ASP A 267 21.08 -3.87 -14.53
C ASP A 267 19.83 -4.28 -13.75
N ILE A 268 19.99 -4.68 -12.48
CA ILE A 268 18.88 -5.17 -11.67
C ILE A 268 17.92 -4.05 -11.26
N ALA A 269 16.63 -4.28 -11.38
CA ALA A 269 15.62 -3.36 -10.84
C ALA A 269 15.46 -3.50 -9.32
N ILE A 270 14.77 -2.54 -8.70
CA ILE A 270 14.36 -2.65 -7.29
C ILE A 270 13.58 -3.95 -7.04
N ASP A 271 13.72 -4.51 -5.85
CA ASP A 271 12.99 -5.70 -5.44
C ASP A 271 11.47 -5.45 -5.35
N SER A 272 10.70 -6.52 -5.57
CA SER A 272 9.24 -6.47 -5.63
C SER A 272 8.57 -6.18 -4.27
N SER A 273 9.32 -6.35 -3.18
CA SER A 273 8.83 -6.12 -1.80
C SER A 273 8.95 -4.67 -1.32
N HIS A 274 9.68 -3.81 -2.03
CA HIS A 274 9.67 -2.37 -1.80
C HIS A 274 8.83 -1.65 -2.87
N SER A 275 8.80 -2.18 -4.09
CA SER A 275 8.05 -1.60 -5.21
C SER A 275 6.53 -1.70 -5.07
N HIS A 276 6.00 -2.61 -4.23
CA HIS A 276 4.55 -2.82 -4.09
C HIS A 276 3.79 -1.57 -3.66
N ARG A 277 4.48 -0.56 -3.11
CA ARG A 277 3.88 0.73 -2.71
C ARG A 277 3.84 1.77 -3.82
N LEU A 278 4.67 1.62 -4.85
CA LEU A 278 4.78 2.55 -5.96
C LEU A 278 3.43 2.90 -6.62
N PRO A 279 2.46 1.98 -6.80
CA PRO A 279 1.19 2.33 -7.43
C PRO A 279 0.44 3.46 -6.71
N LEU A 280 0.40 3.41 -5.37
CA LEU A 280 -0.28 4.43 -4.57
C LEU A 280 0.60 5.67 -4.37
N TRP A 281 1.92 5.50 -4.21
CA TRP A 281 2.87 6.60 -4.16
C TRP A 281 2.81 7.50 -5.40
N LEU A 282 2.79 6.90 -6.60
CA LEU A 282 2.66 7.64 -7.85
C LEU A 282 1.31 8.37 -7.92
N THR A 283 0.24 7.81 -7.35
CA THR A 283 -1.07 8.48 -7.28
C THR A 283 -1.02 9.70 -6.35
N SER A 284 -0.36 9.60 -5.19
CA SER A 284 -0.17 10.74 -4.28
C SER A 284 0.62 11.88 -4.93
N LEU A 285 1.64 11.58 -5.74
CA LEU A 285 2.38 12.61 -6.48
C LEU A 285 1.54 13.21 -7.63
N GLU A 286 0.81 12.36 -8.38
CA GLU A 286 -0.08 12.76 -9.48
C GLU A 286 -1.10 13.83 -9.05
N ASP A 287 -1.65 13.70 -7.83
CA ASP A 287 -2.71 14.57 -7.34
C ASP A 287 -2.30 16.05 -7.19
N VAL A 288 -1.00 16.31 -6.99
CA VAL A 288 -0.45 17.65 -6.79
C VAL A 288 0.47 18.12 -7.91
N ALA A 289 0.82 17.22 -8.83
CA ALA A 289 1.71 17.45 -9.95
C ALA A 289 1.26 18.59 -10.88
N ILE A 290 2.23 19.31 -11.43
CA ILE A 290 2.02 20.22 -12.55
C ILE A 290 1.87 19.37 -13.83
N ASN A 291 2.77 18.40 -14.01
CA ASN A 291 2.75 17.45 -15.11
C ASN A 291 2.11 16.12 -14.69
N LYS A 292 0.78 16.07 -14.66
CA LYS A 292 0.04 14.83 -14.32
C LYS A 292 0.34 13.66 -15.27
N SER A 293 0.57 13.93 -16.55
CA SER A 293 0.81 12.87 -17.54
C SER A 293 2.12 12.12 -17.29
N LEU A 294 3.11 12.75 -16.66
CA LEU A 294 4.35 12.08 -16.22
C LEU A 294 4.05 10.89 -15.29
N PHE A 295 3.22 11.10 -14.27
CA PHE A 295 2.86 10.08 -13.29
C PHE A 295 1.89 9.05 -13.86
N GLN A 296 0.98 9.48 -14.74
CA GLN A 296 0.08 8.56 -15.46
C GLN A 296 0.86 7.62 -16.38
N GLN A 297 1.87 8.14 -17.09
CA GLN A 297 2.77 7.33 -17.91
C GLN A 297 3.59 6.36 -17.05
N ALA A 298 4.13 6.81 -15.92
CA ALA A 298 4.87 5.95 -15.00
C ALA A 298 3.98 4.83 -14.42
N LYS A 299 2.74 5.14 -14.02
CA LYS A 299 1.77 4.13 -13.55
C LYS A 299 1.41 3.13 -14.64
N HIS A 300 1.20 3.60 -15.87
CA HIS A 300 0.93 2.71 -17.01
C HIS A 300 2.11 1.77 -17.29
N GLY A 301 3.34 2.29 -17.30
CA GLY A 301 4.52 1.46 -17.50
C GLY A 301 4.83 0.53 -16.33
N LEU A 302 4.55 0.97 -15.10
CA LEU A 302 4.69 0.13 -13.90
C LEU A 302 3.71 -1.04 -13.95
N LYS A 303 2.46 -0.78 -14.38
CA LYS A 303 1.47 -1.84 -14.66
C LYS A 303 1.99 -2.82 -15.70
N ALA A 304 2.48 -2.34 -16.84
CA ALA A 304 3.01 -3.21 -17.89
C ALA A 304 4.18 -4.07 -17.38
N THR A 305 5.08 -3.48 -16.60
CA THR A 305 6.22 -4.18 -15.97
C THR A 305 5.74 -5.26 -15.02
N PHE A 306 4.80 -4.91 -14.14
CA PHE A 306 4.23 -5.84 -13.17
C PHE A 306 3.54 -7.02 -13.86
N GLU A 307 2.67 -6.76 -14.85
CA GLU A 307 1.92 -7.81 -15.55
C GLU A 307 2.80 -8.71 -16.43
N LYS A 308 3.88 -8.19 -17.01
CA LYS A 308 4.72 -8.95 -17.95
C LYS A 308 5.91 -9.66 -17.32
N ARG A 309 6.50 -9.06 -16.29
CA ARG A 309 7.78 -9.52 -15.72
C ARG A 309 7.60 -10.10 -14.33
N VAL A 310 6.79 -9.43 -13.52
CA VAL A 310 6.77 -9.68 -12.08
C VAL A 310 5.73 -10.70 -11.70
N PHE A 311 4.48 -10.48 -12.09
CA PHE A 311 3.36 -11.34 -11.75
C PHE A 311 3.34 -12.58 -12.65
N GLN A 312 3.47 -13.75 -12.05
CA GLN A 312 3.59 -15.02 -12.75
C GLN A 312 2.54 -16.02 -12.28
N SER A 313 2.07 -16.85 -13.22
CA SER A 313 1.23 -18.00 -12.90
C SER A 313 2.05 -19.28 -13.07
N VAL A 314 2.14 -20.06 -12.00
CA VAL A 314 2.96 -21.28 -11.94
C VAL A 314 2.08 -22.46 -11.57
N TYR A 315 2.16 -23.55 -12.33
CA TYR A 315 1.45 -24.80 -11.99
C TYR A 315 2.36 -25.70 -11.19
N GLU A 316 2.01 -25.96 -9.93
CA GLU A 316 2.82 -26.77 -9.02
C GLU A 316 1.92 -27.59 -8.09
N ALA A 317 2.35 -28.81 -7.74
CA ALA A 317 1.62 -29.71 -6.84
C ALA A 317 0.14 -29.97 -7.19
N GLY A 318 -0.26 -29.77 -8.45
CA GLY A 318 -1.63 -30.00 -8.90
C GLY A 318 -2.52 -28.76 -8.95
N GLU A 319 -2.01 -27.60 -8.56
CA GLU A 319 -2.74 -26.33 -8.48
C GLU A 319 -2.02 -25.20 -9.24
N THR A 320 -2.78 -24.15 -9.58
CA THR A 320 -2.21 -22.94 -10.17
C THR A 320 -1.95 -21.92 -9.07
N LEU A 321 -0.67 -21.61 -8.85
CA LEU A 321 -0.22 -20.58 -7.93
C LEU A 321 0.00 -19.25 -8.66
N PHE A 322 -0.30 -18.16 -7.98
CA PHE A 322 -0.01 -16.81 -8.45
C PHE A 322 1.13 -16.24 -7.62
N LEU A 323 2.28 -16.09 -8.26
CA LEU A 323 3.55 -15.76 -7.64
C LEU A 323 4.07 -14.44 -8.19
N GLN A 324 5.06 -13.87 -7.53
CA GLN A 324 5.78 -12.71 -8.04
C GLN A 324 7.29 -12.98 -8.06
N THR A 325 8.00 -12.47 -9.05
CA THR A 325 9.46 -12.51 -9.05
C THR A 325 10.05 -11.64 -7.95
N ASN A 326 11.25 -11.96 -7.47
CA ASN A 326 11.90 -11.18 -6.42
C ASN A 326 12.27 -9.75 -6.86
N PHE A 327 12.48 -9.50 -8.15
CA PHE A 327 12.86 -8.19 -8.67
C PHE A 327 11.93 -7.70 -9.77
N MET A 328 11.79 -6.39 -9.90
CA MET A 328 10.84 -5.75 -10.82
C MET A 328 11.17 -5.91 -12.30
N ASP A 329 12.39 -6.33 -12.66
CA ASP A 329 12.79 -6.64 -14.03
C ASP A 329 12.50 -8.08 -14.46
N GLY A 330 11.91 -8.88 -13.56
CA GLY A 330 11.63 -10.30 -13.77
C GLY A 330 12.78 -11.22 -13.36
N THR A 331 13.92 -10.67 -12.92
CA THR A 331 14.95 -11.47 -12.23
C THR A 331 14.33 -12.09 -10.98
N ASN A 332 14.64 -13.35 -10.74
CA ASN A 332 14.02 -14.13 -9.67
C ASN A 332 15.02 -14.96 -8.87
N GLY A 333 16.26 -14.50 -8.75
CA GLY A 333 17.27 -15.16 -7.95
C GLY A 333 17.25 -14.77 -6.47
N VAL A 334 18.31 -15.18 -5.77
CA VAL A 334 18.46 -15.04 -4.32
C VAL A 334 18.51 -13.57 -3.89
N TYR A 335 17.71 -13.22 -2.89
CA TYR A 335 17.62 -11.89 -2.30
C TYR A 335 17.82 -11.93 -0.78
N ARG A 336 18.51 -10.93 -0.22
CA ARG A 336 18.76 -10.80 1.24
C ARG A 336 19.41 -12.03 1.88
N TYR A 337 20.36 -12.62 1.17
CA TYR A 337 21.18 -13.70 1.73
C TYR A 337 22.00 -13.21 2.93
N ASN A 338 21.98 -13.95 4.05
CA ASN A 338 22.61 -13.61 5.33
C ASN A 338 22.11 -12.30 5.96
N TYR A 339 20.91 -11.84 5.61
CA TYR A 339 20.35 -10.63 6.22
C TYR A 339 20.03 -10.87 7.71
N ASP A 340 20.23 -9.85 8.55
CA ASP A 340 20.18 -9.97 10.02
C ASP A 340 18.89 -10.64 10.54
N THR A 341 17.74 -10.37 9.91
CA THR A 341 16.46 -10.95 10.32
C THR A 341 16.17 -12.33 9.72
N GLN A 342 17.02 -12.81 8.81
CA GLN A 342 16.92 -14.11 8.14
C GLN A 342 17.86 -15.15 8.75
N GLY A 343 18.99 -14.69 9.30
CA GLY A 343 20.03 -15.54 9.85
C GLY A 343 21.07 -15.98 8.81
N GLU A 344 22.17 -16.56 9.30
CA GLU A 344 23.26 -17.08 8.48
C GLU A 344 22.81 -18.27 7.63
N GLY A 345 23.24 -18.32 6.37
CA GLY A 345 22.91 -19.34 5.39
C GLY A 345 21.52 -19.23 4.78
N ASN A 346 20.78 -18.16 5.06
CA ASN A 346 19.36 -18.02 4.70
C ASN A 346 19.09 -16.75 3.88
N GLY A 347 18.02 -16.76 3.08
CA GLY A 347 17.61 -15.66 2.21
C GLY A 347 16.38 -16.04 1.39
N TYR A 348 15.80 -15.08 0.67
CA TYR A 348 14.68 -15.34 -0.22
C TYR A 348 15.18 -15.99 -1.51
N GLN A 349 14.65 -17.15 -1.84
CA GLN A 349 14.83 -17.84 -3.12
C GLN A 349 13.78 -17.39 -4.13
N ALA A 350 13.83 -17.95 -5.33
CA ALA A 350 12.87 -17.69 -6.38
C ALA A 350 11.42 -17.73 -5.87
N TYR A 351 10.68 -16.65 -6.14
CA TYR A 351 9.28 -16.45 -5.75
C TYR A 351 8.98 -16.33 -4.25
N GLU A 352 9.94 -16.45 -3.35
CA GLU A 352 9.68 -16.41 -1.89
C GLU A 352 9.30 -15.01 -1.36
N LEU A 353 9.30 -13.97 -2.21
CA LEU A 353 8.69 -12.67 -1.91
C LEU A 353 7.19 -12.59 -2.22
N SER A 354 6.57 -13.66 -2.74
CA SER A 354 5.18 -13.64 -3.24
C SER A 354 4.13 -13.25 -2.20
N GLY A 355 4.43 -13.34 -0.90
CA GLY A 355 3.55 -12.86 0.15
C GLY A 355 3.18 -11.38 0.05
N THR A 356 4.01 -10.55 -0.61
CA THR A 356 3.69 -9.13 -0.76
C THR A 356 2.52 -8.88 -1.69
N LEU A 357 2.13 -9.85 -2.52
CA LEU A 357 0.87 -9.80 -3.28
C LEU A 357 -0.36 -9.70 -2.37
N PHE A 358 -0.27 -10.08 -1.09
CA PHE A 358 -1.37 -10.06 -0.14
C PHE A 358 -1.33 -8.89 0.85
N VAL A 359 -0.36 -7.97 0.70
CA VAL A 359 -0.26 -6.75 1.52
C VAL A 359 0.06 -5.51 0.70
N GLY A 360 0.36 -5.68 -0.60
CA GLY A 360 0.86 -4.64 -1.48
C GLY A 360 -0.21 -3.82 -2.18
N TYR A 361 0.19 -2.69 -2.76
CA TYR A 361 -0.72 -1.69 -3.30
C TYR A 361 -0.99 -1.89 -4.80
N TYR A 362 -0.75 -3.09 -5.33
CA TYR A 362 -0.94 -3.39 -6.75
C TYR A 362 -2.39 -3.26 -7.25
N ALA A 363 -3.39 -3.29 -6.35
CA ALA A 363 -4.78 -3.02 -6.71
C ALA A 363 -4.99 -1.63 -7.33
N PHE A 364 -4.14 -0.64 -7.01
CA PHE A 364 -4.22 0.71 -7.59
C PHE A 364 -3.60 0.83 -8.99
N LEU A 365 -3.03 -0.25 -9.54
CA LEU A 365 -2.60 -0.30 -10.95
C LEU A 365 -3.77 -0.55 -11.91
N ASP A 366 -4.95 -0.91 -11.42
CA ASP A 366 -6.07 -1.36 -12.26
C ASP A 366 -5.67 -2.52 -13.20
N SER A 367 -4.90 -3.47 -12.66
CA SER A 367 -4.54 -4.69 -13.37
C SER A 367 -5.69 -5.70 -13.32
N LYS A 368 -6.23 -6.03 -14.50
CA LYS A 368 -7.26 -7.07 -14.63
C LYS A 368 -6.68 -8.44 -14.34
N VAL A 369 -5.47 -8.71 -14.84
CA VAL A 369 -4.77 -9.98 -14.61
C VAL A 369 -4.61 -10.22 -13.12
N TYR A 370 -4.09 -9.25 -12.37
CA TYR A 370 -3.94 -9.38 -10.92
C TYR A 370 -5.27 -9.49 -10.18
N SER A 371 -6.26 -8.66 -10.51
CA SER A 371 -7.55 -8.71 -9.81
C SER A 371 -8.31 -10.02 -10.06
N GLU A 372 -8.31 -10.55 -11.29
CA GLU A 372 -8.90 -11.86 -11.62
C GLU A 372 -8.13 -13.01 -10.96
N SER A 373 -6.81 -12.96 -10.93
CA SER A 373 -5.99 -13.96 -10.23
C SER A 373 -6.21 -13.95 -8.72
N MET A 374 -6.35 -12.79 -8.08
CA MET A 374 -6.66 -12.72 -6.66
C MET A 374 -8.08 -13.23 -6.36
N LYS A 375 -9.05 -13.06 -7.27
CA LYS A 375 -10.36 -13.73 -7.14
C LYS A 375 -10.21 -15.24 -7.16
N GLN A 376 -9.46 -15.79 -8.12
CA GLN A 376 -9.21 -17.24 -8.19
C GLN A 376 -8.50 -17.75 -6.93
N THR A 377 -7.56 -16.97 -6.40
CA THR A 377 -6.82 -17.30 -5.17
C THR A 377 -7.74 -17.49 -3.96
N ARG A 378 -8.90 -16.81 -3.90
CA ARG A 378 -9.88 -17.02 -2.81
C ARG A 378 -10.34 -18.47 -2.73
N SER A 379 -10.52 -19.13 -3.88
CA SER A 379 -10.92 -20.54 -3.96
C SER A 379 -9.81 -21.51 -3.50
N LEU A 380 -8.58 -21.03 -3.36
CA LEU A 380 -7.44 -21.82 -2.89
C LEU A 380 -7.30 -21.81 -1.37
N PHE A 381 -8.12 -21.05 -0.64
CA PHE A 381 -8.09 -21.08 0.83
C PHE A 381 -8.89 -22.29 1.39
N PRO A 382 -8.38 -22.97 2.44
CA PRO A 382 -7.08 -22.76 3.09
C PRO A 382 -5.92 -23.15 2.16
N LEU A 383 -4.88 -22.32 2.13
CA LEU A 383 -3.74 -22.47 1.22
C LEU A 383 -2.97 -23.77 1.50
N SER A 384 -2.44 -24.38 0.44
CA SER A 384 -1.58 -25.55 0.55
C SER A 384 -0.22 -25.22 1.19
N ASP A 385 0.48 -26.24 1.68
CA ASP A 385 1.85 -26.08 2.19
C ASP A 385 2.80 -25.52 1.12
N THR A 386 2.63 -25.94 -0.15
CA THR A 386 3.40 -25.42 -1.28
C THR A 386 3.17 -23.93 -1.49
N ALA A 387 1.90 -23.49 -1.50
CA ALA A 387 1.57 -22.07 -1.62
C ALA A 387 2.15 -21.26 -0.46
N LEU A 388 2.02 -21.78 0.78
CA LEU A 388 2.54 -21.14 1.97
C LEU A 388 4.07 -20.98 1.95
N GLN A 389 4.82 -21.93 1.40
CA GLN A 389 6.28 -21.80 1.25
C GLN A 389 6.67 -20.56 0.44
N TYR A 390 6.03 -20.33 -0.71
CA TYR A 390 6.30 -19.14 -1.52
C TYR A 390 5.76 -17.84 -0.90
N TYR A 391 4.60 -17.89 -0.23
CA TYR A 391 3.98 -16.69 0.32
C TYR A 391 4.57 -16.24 1.65
N ILE A 392 5.19 -17.13 2.42
CA ILE A 392 5.86 -16.77 3.68
C ILE A 392 7.35 -16.49 3.44
N GLY A 393 8.00 -17.29 2.59
CA GLY A 393 9.45 -17.30 2.42
C GLY A 393 10.19 -17.67 3.72
N PRO A 394 11.46 -17.26 3.89
CA PRO A 394 12.24 -17.51 5.11
C PRO A 394 11.71 -16.79 6.38
N ASN A 395 10.60 -16.04 6.25
CA ASN A 395 9.94 -15.24 7.29
C ASN A 395 10.88 -14.22 7.95
N THR A 396 10.50 -13.58 9.06
CA THR A 396 11.36 -12.65 9.80
C THR A 396 11.27 -12.91 11.29
N THR A 397 12.32 -12.55 12.02
CA THR A 397 12.34 -12.56 13.49
C THR A 397 11.69 -11.32 14.13
N ARG A 398 11.23 -10.34 13.34
CA ARG A 398 10.60 -9.12 13.87
C ARG A 398 9.31 -9.44 14.65
N ASN A 399 9.13 -8.78 15.79
CA ASN A 399 7.85 -8.82 16.51
C ASN A 399 6.74 -8.18 15.66
N ARG A 400 5.59 -8.84 15.58
CA ARG A 400 4.44 -8.40 14.77
C ARG A 400 3.14 -8.66 15.52
N HIS A 401 2.14 -7.85 15.25
CA HIS A 401 0.79 -8.10 15.76
C HIS A 401 0.29 -9.49 15.30
N VAL A 402 -0.45 -10.21 16.14
CA VAL A 402 -0.92 -11.57 15.86
C VAL A 402 -1.74 -11.68 14.57
N LYS A 403 -2.45 -10.61 14.20
CA LYS A 403 -3.22 -10.56 12.94
C LYS A 403 -2.35 -10.39 11.70
N PHE A 404 -1.15 -9.79 11.82
CA PHE A 404 -0.27 -9.47 10.69
C PHE A 404 0.98 -10.35 10.61
N ARG A 405 1.27 -11.15 11.64
CA ARG A 405 2.42 -12.04 11.65
C ARG A 405 2.24 -13.19 10.67
N TRP A 406 3.32 -13.59 10.01
CA TRP A 406 3.31 -14.78 9.14
C TRP A 406 3.81 -15.98 9.96
N PRO A 407 3.22 -17.18 9.81
CA PRO A 407 2.20 -17.58 8.81
C PRO A 407 0.76 -17.17 9.14
N ASP A 408 0.46 -16.74 10.37
CA ASP A 408 -0.92 -16.57 10.87
C ASP A 408 -1.82 -15.69 9.98
N TYR A 409 -1.27 -14.64 9.34
CA TYR A 409 -1.96 -13.78 8.37
C TYR A 409 -2.67 -14.55 7.24
N PHE A 410 -2.09 -15.68 6.82
CA PHE A 410 -2.66 -16.55 5.78
C PHE A 410 -3.71 -17.52 6.31
N ASN A 411 -3.74 -17.75 7.62
CA ASN A 411 -4.60 -18.74 8.28
C ASN A 411 -5.75 -18.11 9.08
N ASN A 412 -5.65 -16.83 9.44
CA ASN A 412 -6.65 -16.12 10.25
C ASN A 412 -7.77 -15.43 9.43
N GLY A 413 -7.72 -15.55 8.09
CA GLY A 413 -8.70 -14.97 7.18
C GLY A 413 -8.31 -13.60 6.60
N PHE A 414 -7.24 -12.97 7.09
CA PHE A 414 -6.83 -11.65 6.62
C PHE A 414 -6.37 -11.68 5.15
N ALA A 415 -5.52 -12.64 4.76
CA ALA A 415 -5.10 -12.80 3.37
C ALA A 415 -6.28 -13.14 2.43
N LEU A 416 -7.23 -13.94 2.90
CA LEU A 416 -8.47 -14.25 2.16
C LEU A 416 -9.31 -12.99 1.93
N LEU A 417 -9.49 -12.17 2.97
CA LEU A 417 -10.17 -10.89 2.85
C LEU A 417 -9.45 -9.96 1.88
N PHE A 418 -8.12 -9.86 2.01
CA PHE A 418 -7.31 -9.02 1.14
C PHE A 418 -7.48 -9.42 -0.34
N ALA A 419 -7.41 -10.71 -0.66
CA ALA A 419 -7.66 -11.22 -1.99
C ALA A 419 -9.07 -10.86 -2.50
N GLY A 420 -10.08 -10.95 -1.63
CA GLY A 420 -11.45 -10.48 -1.89
C GLY A 420 -11.52 -8.99 -2.23
N VAL A 421 -10.91 -8.14 -1.40
CA VAL A 421 -10.85 -6.70 -1.61
C VAL A 421 -10.16 -6.36 -2.94
N VAL A 422 -9.01 -6.97 -3.24
CA VAL A 422 -8.29 -6.76 -4.51
C VAL A 422 -9.19 -7.12 -5.71
N GLY A 423 -9.81 -8.30 -5.68
CA GLY A 423 -10.72 -8.74 -6.74
C GLY A 423 -11.89 -7.79 -6.96
N CYS A 424 -12.34 -7.11 -5.90
CA CYS A 424 -13.50 -6.23 -5.93
C CYS A 424 -13.20 -4.75 -6.15
N TYR A 425 -11.95 -4.32 -5.98
CA TYR A 425 -11.59 -2.90 -5.87
C TYR A 425 -11.95 -2.08 -7.12
N ASN A 426 -11.58 -2.56 -8.31
CA ASN A 426 -11.90 -1.92 -9.59
C ASN A 426 -13.04 -2.63 -10.36
N ALA A 427 -13.66 -3.64 -9.75
CA ALA A 427 -14.70 -4.43 -10.39
C ALA A 427 -16.11 -3.85 -10.09
N PRO A 428 -17.05 -3.90 -11.04
CA PRO A 428 -18.47 -3.76 -10.77
C PRO A 428 -18.93 -4.76 -9.71
N PHE A 429 -19.91 -4.37 -8.88
CA PHE A 429 -20.38 -5.21 -7.78
C PHE A 429 -20.80 -6.64 -8.19
N PRO A 430 -21.55 -6.86 -9.29
CA PRO A 430 -21.91 -8.22 -9.71
C PRO A 430 -20.71 -9.11 -10.06
N GLU A 431 -19.63 -8.52 -10.57
CA GLU A 431 -18.39 -9.25 -10.89
C GLU A 431 -17.51 -9.48 -9.65
N CYS A 432 -17.69 -8.68 -8.60
CA CYS A 432 -17.01 -8.82 -7.32
C CYS A 432 -17.51 -10.05 -6.54
N GLU A 433 -18.81 -10.30 -6.55
CA GLU A 433 -19.45 -11.44 -5.85
C GLU A 433 -19.55 -12.71 -6.71
N ALA A 434 -19.19 -12.65 -7.99
CA ALA A 434 -19.13 -13.84 -8.84
C ALA A 434 -17.91 -14.69 -8.42
N ASN A 435 -18.18 -15.88 -7.87
CA ASN A 435 -17.16 -16.90 -7.60
C ASN A 435 -16.84 -17.69 -8.86
#